data_AF-A7RPI1-F1
#
_entry.id   AF-A7RPI1-F1
#
_cell.length_a   1.000
_cell.length_b   1.000
_cell.length_c   1.000
_cell.angle_alpha   90.00
_cell.angle_beta   90.00
_cell.angle_gamma   90.00
#
_symmetry.space_group_name_H-M   'P 1'
#
loop_
_entity.id
_entity.type
_entity.pdbx_description
1 polymer ?
#
loop_
_entity_poly.entity_id
_entity_poly.type
_entity_poly.pdbx_seq_one_letter_code
_entity_poly.pdbx_strand_id
1 'polypeptide(L)'
;MPAKYKELGCYKDNGNDKNKPRRTIPEMIANFRPQIDWHDMSKTVNECAKHAKEKGYEIFGVQFYGECYSGPTAEIDYERDGKAERGKCWAGVGGPSTNMVYRIE
;
A
#
# COMPACT_ATOMS: atom_id res chain seq x y z
N MET A 1 -18.83 3.53 6.79
CA MET A 1 -18.70 4.19 5.47
C MET A 1 -17.30 3.90 4.96
N PRO A 2 -17.11 3.59 3.66
CA PRO A 2 -15.76 3.42 3.13
C PRO A 2 -14.95 4.70 3.36
N ALA A 3 -13.69 4.55 3.75
CA ALA A 3 -12.79 5.70 3.83
C ALA A 3 -12.68 6.32 2.43
N LYS A 4 -12.77 7.65 2.33
CA LYS A 4 -12.43 8.34 1.08
C LYS A 4 -10.90 8.35 0.95
N TYR A 5 -10.41 8.19 -0.26
CA TYR A 5 -8.98 8.19 -0.54
C TYR A 5 -8.70 8.55 -2.00
N LYS A 6 -7.47 9.00 -2.25
CA LYS A 6 -6.95 9.35 -3.56
C LYS A 6 -5.72 8.51 -3.90
N GLU A 7 -5.68 7.99 -5.13
CA GLU A 7 -4.49 7.30 -5.65
C GLU A 7 -3.33 8.28 -5.86
N LEU A 8 -2.15 7.94 -5.32
CA LEU A 8 -0.91 8.69 -5.52
C LEU A 8 -0.03 8.03 -6.58
N GLY A 9 0.00 6.69 -6.61
CA GLY A 9 0.66 5.93 -7.67
C GLY A 9 1.39 4.68 -7.19
N CYS A 10 2.15 4.09 -8.11
CA CYS A 10 2.84 2.82 -7.93
C CYS A 10 4.34 3.02 -7.65
N TYR A 11 4.81 2.59 -6.47
CA TYR A 11 6.15 2.86 -5.97
C TYR A 11 6.86 1.60 -5.50
N LYS A 12 8.19 1.57 -5.69
CA LYS A 12 9.03 0.46 -5.23
C LYS A 12 9.08 0.45 -3.71
N ASP A 13 9.19 -0.75 -3.15
CA ASP A 13 9.50 -0.95 -1.73
C ASP A 13 10.63 -1.97 -1.62
N ASN A 14 11.86 -1.46 -1.60
CA ASN A 14 13.05 -2.30 -1.53
C ASN A 14 13.36 -2.73 -0.10
N GLY A 15 12.49 -2.43 0.88
CA GLY A 15 12.77 -2.69 2.30
C GLY A 15 12.81 -4.17 2.71
N ASN A 16 12.54 -5.09 1.77
CA ASN A 16 12.76 -6.53 1.97
C ASN A 16 14.20 -6.96 1.64
N ASP A 17 15.01 -6.10 1.03
CA ASP A 17 16.43 -6.36 0.80
C ASP A 17 17.21 -6.00 2.07
N LYS A 18 17.89 -7.01 2.66
CA LYS A 18 18.66 -6.87 3.91
C LYS A 18 19.82 -5.87 3.80
N ASN A 19 20.22 -5.50 2.58
CA ASN A 19 21.27 -4.52 2.30
C ASN A 19 20.71 -3.13 1.94
N LYS A 20 19.39 -2.93 2.01
CA LYS A 20 18.71 -1.68 1.65
C LYS A 20 18.07 -1.01 2.87
N PRO A 21 17.77 0.30 2.78
CA PRO A 21 17.06 1.00 3.84
C PRO A 21 15.72 0.33 4.17
N ARG A 22 15.23 0.58 5.40
CA ARG A 22 13.90 0.16 5.88
C ARG A 22 12.81 0.41 4.84
N ARG A 23 11.73 -0.39 4.87
CA ARG A 23 10.55 -0.23 3.99
C ARG A 23 10.10 1.22 3.88
N THR A 24 9.67 1.62 2.67
CA THR A 24 9.14 2.97 2.42
C THR A 24 7.83 3.22 3.17
N ILE A 25 7.07 2.16 3.39
CA ILE A 25 5.85 2.15 4.21
C ILE A 25 6.02 1.07 5.28
N PRO A 26 6.42 1.44 6.51
CA PRO A 26 7.13 0.53 7.42
C PRO A 26 6.25 -0.48 8.17
N GLU A 27 4.96 -0.21 8.36
CA GLU A 27 4.09 -1.02 9.22
C GLU A 27 3.08 -1.80 8.40
N MET A 28 3.06 -3.12 8.55
CA MET A 28 1.94 -3.93 8.05
C MET A 28 0.77 -3.77 9.03
N ILE A 29 -0.30 -3.11 8.58
CA ILE A 29 -1.46 -2.82 9.42
C ILE A 29 -2.56 -3.88 9.32
N ALA A 30 -2.59 -4.63 8.21
CA ALA A 30 -3.51 -5.74 7.97
C ALA A 30 -3.00 -6.63 6.82
N ASN A 31 -3.52 -7.87 6.74
CA ASN A 31 -3.25 -8.79 5.64
C ASN A 31 -4.55 -9.45 5.17
N PHE A 32 -5.03 -9.03 4.01
CA PHE A 32 -6.25 -9.52 3.36
C PHE A 32 -5.99 -10.50 2.22
N ARG A 33 -4.74 -10.95 2.03
CA ARG A 33 -4.40 -11.93 0.99
C ARG A 33 -5.26 -13.20 1.01
N PRO A 34 -5.61 -13.78 2.19
CA PRO A 34 -6.47 -14.98 2.23
C PRO A 34 -7.90 -14.77 1.73
N GLN A 35 -8.36 -13.52 1.62
CA GLN A 35 -9.75 -13.15 1.31
C GLN A 35 -9.86 -12.22 0.10
N ILE A 36 -8.85 -12.21 -0.78
CA ILE A 36 -8.88 -11.41 -2.01
C ILE A 36 -10.03 -11.87 -2.90
N ASP A 37 -10.85 -10.91 -3.31
CA ASP A 37 -11.76 -11.07 -4.44
C ASP A 37 -11.04 -10.63 -5.72
N TRP A 38 -10.50 -11.59 -6.47
CA TRP A 38 -9.72 -11.31 -7.69
C TRP A 38 -10.56 -10.68 -8.81
N HIS A 39 -11.89 -10.74 -8.74
CA HIS A 39 -12.78 -10.08 -9.69
C HIS A 39 -13.03 -8.61 -9.32
N ASP A 40 -12.80 -8.23 -8.05
CA ASP A 40 -13.01 -6.88 -7.53
C ASP A 40 -11.98 -6.52 -6.46
N MET A 41 -10.80 -6.12 -6.92
CA MET A 41 -9.70 -5.66 -6.06
C MET A 41 -10.05 -4.40 -5.27
N SER A 42 -11.09 -3.65 -5.65
CA SER A 42 -11.49 -2.45 -4.91
C SER A 42 -11.92 -2.77 -3.48
N LYS A 43 -12.43 -3.99 -3.22
CA LYS A 43 -12.75 -4.47 -1.87
C LYS A 43 -11.51 -4.51 -0.98
N THR A 44 -10.40 -5.04 -1.49
CA THR A 44 -9.13 -5.09 -0.76
C THR A 44 -8.58 -3.69 -0.50
N VAL A 45 -8.63 -2.80 -1.49
CA VAL A 45 -8.17 -1.41 -1.33
C VAL A 45 -9.01 -0.68 -0.27
N ASN A 46 -10.33 -0.84 -0.30
CA ASN A 46 -11.26 -0.24 0.66
C ASN A 46 -11.01 -0.73 2.10
N GLU A 47 -10.75 -2.03 2.30
CA GLU A 47 -10.42 -2.57 3.62
C GLU A 47 -9.07 -2.03 4.13
N CYS A 48 -8.06 -1.91 3.27
CA CYS A 48 -6.80 -1.25 3.66
C CYS A 48 -7.00 0.22 4.03
N ALA A 49 -7.79 0.96 3.26
CA ALA A 49 -8.09 2.36 3.52
C ALA A 49 -8.81 2.55 4.87
N LYS A 50 -9.76 1.67 5.18
CA LYS A 50 -10.47 1.65 6.47
C LYS A 50 -9.50 1.44 7.63
N HIS A 51 -8.63 0.44 7.56
CA HIS A 51 -7.68 0.13 8.63
C HIS A 51 -6.62 1.23 8.82
N ALA A 52 -6.18 1.86 7.73
CA ALA A 52 -5.28 3.01 7.81
C ALA A 52 -5.95 4.19 8.53
N LYS A 53 -7.21 4.50 8.15
CA LYS A 53 -8.01 5.55 8.78
C LYS A 53 -8.29 5.28 10.26
N GLU A 54 -8.65 4.05 10.63
CA GLU A 54 -8.88 3.65 12.03
C GLU A 54 -7.61 3.78 12.90
N LYS A 55 -6.42 3.60 12.30
CA LYS A 55 -5.13 3.80 12.95
C LYS A 55 -4.64 5.26 12.91
N GLY A 56 -5.37 6.17 12.26
CA GLY A 56 -5.02 7.59 12.18
C GLY A 56 -3.89 7.91 11.19
N TYR A 57 -3.63 7.04 10.22
CA TYR A 57 -2.63 7.30 9.18
C TYR A 57 -3.22 7.98 7.95
N GLU A 58 -2.45 8.91 7.36
CA GLU A 58 -2.85 9.60 6.13
C GLU A 58 -2.47 8.87 4.84
N ILE A 59 -1.42 8.04 4.87
CA ILE A 59 -0.94 7.29 3.71
C ILE A 59 -1.10 5.81 3.95
N PHE A 60 -1.57 5.08 2.96
CA PHE A 60 -1.50 3.62 2.95
C PHE A 60 -1.04 3.10 1.60
N GLY A 61 -0.42 1.92 1.63
CA GLY A 61 -0.02 1.15 0.46
C GLY A 61 -0.68 -0.22 0.47
N VAL A 62 -1.04 -0.71 -0.71
CA VAL A 62 -1.38 -2.13 -0.89
C VAL A 62 -0.23 -2.81 -1.61
N GLN A 63 0.40 -3.78 -0.95
CA GLN A 63 1.49 -4.61 -1.46
C GLN A 63 1.02 -6.04 -1.64
N PHE A 64 1.68 -6.76 -2.53
CA PHE A 64 1.46 -8.18 -2.78
C PHE A 64 -0.03 -8.58 -2.82
N TYR A 65 -0.79 -7.75 -3.54
CA TYR A 65 -2.22 -7.87 -3.81
C TYR A 65 -3.17 -7.74 -2.62
N GLY A 66 -2.69 -7.67 -1.38
CA GLY A 66 -3.60 -7.55 -0.22
C GLY A 66 -2.93 -7.38 1.14
N GLU A 67 -1.62 -7.15 1.19
CA GLU A 67 -0.95 -6.71 2.40
C GLU A 67 -1.08 -5.18 2.50
N CYS A 68 -1.72 -4.71 3.57
CA CYS A 68 -1.92 -3.30 3.81
C CYS A 68 -0.74 -2.77 4.62
N TYR A 69 -0.06 -1.77 4.07
CA TYR A 69 1.05 -1.10 4.72
C TYR A 69 0.69 0.36 5.02
N SER A 70 1.17 0.87 6.14
CA SER A 70 1.12 2.28 6.51
C SER A 70 2.29 2.61 7.47
N GLY A 71 2.18 3.67 8.25
CA GLY A 71 3.13 3.99 9.31
C GLY A 71 3.46 5.48 9.39
N PRO A 72 4.16 5.90 10.45
CA PRO A 72 4.37 7.31 10.80
C PRO A 72 5.22 8.07 9.78
N THR A 73 6.05 7.38 9.00
CA THR A 73 6.90 8.02 7.99
C THR A 73 6.40 7.80 6.56
N ALA A 74 5.24 7.17 6.38
CA ALA A 74 4.71 6.84 5.06
C ALA A 74 4.44 8.10 4.21
N GLU A 75 4.07 9.23 4.81
CA GLU A 75 3.89 10.51 4.09
C GLU A 75 5.18 11.05 3.46
N ILE A 76 6.33 10.75 4.07
CA ILE A 76 7.63 11.27 3.65
C ILE A 76 8.34 10.28 2.73
N ASP A 77 8.24 8.97 3.05
CA ASP A 77 9.12 7.95 2.47
C ASP A 77 8.48 7.15 1.33
N TYR A 78 7.17 7.23 1.09
CA TYR A 78 6.48 6.31 0.16
C TYR A 78 7.09 6.27 -1.25
N GLU A 79 7.64 7.39 -1.72
CA GLU A 79 8.25 7.52 -3.05
C GLU A 79 9.78 7.44 -3.06
N ARG A 80 10.43 7.29 -1.90
CA ARG A 80 11.89 7.33 -1.72
C ARG A 80 12.64 6.37 -2.64
N ASP A 81 12.08 5.18 -2.87
CA ASP A 81 12.68 4.13 -3.70
C ASP A 81 12.34 4.27 -5.19
N GLY A 82 11.58 5.32 -5.56
CA GLY A 82 11.19 5.66 -6.91
C GLY A 82 9.93 4.95 -7.41
N LYS A 83 9.43 5.40 -8.57
CA LYS A 83 8.28 4.78 -9.24
C LYS A 83 8.59 3.36 -9.68
N ALA A 84 7.61 2.48 -9.55
CA ALA A 84 7.71 1.12 -10.04
C ALA A 84 7.48 1.05 -11.56
N GLU A 85 7.97 -0.03 -12.18
CA GLU A 85 7.79 -0.30 -13.60
C GLU A 85 6.32 -0.55 -13.94
N ARG A 86 5.96 -0.33 -15.21
CA ARG A 86 4.60 -0.59 -15.70
C ARG A 86 4.22 -2.05 -15.45
N GLY A 87 3.04 -2.27 -14.89
CA GLY A 87 2.52 -3.61 -14.58
C GLY A 87 2.93 -4.16 -13.22
N LYS A 88 3.77 -3.45 -12.44
CA LYS A 88 4.04 -3.81 -11.03
C LYS A 88 2.88 -3.50 -10.10
N CYS A 89 1.99 -2.61 -10.51
CA CYS A 89 0.68 -2.47 -9.92
C CYS A 89 -0.40 -2.80 -10.96
N TRP A 90 -1.49 -3.38 -10.48
CA TRP A 90 -2.61 -3.83 -11.28
C TRP A 90 -3.90 -3.68 -10.46
N ALA A 91 -4.97 -3.17 -11.08
CA ALA A 91 -6.28 -3.01 -10.44
C ALA A 91 -6.23 -2.33 -9.05
N GLY A 92 -5.39 -1.32 -8.88
CA GLY A 92 -5.28 -0.57 -7.62
C GLY A 92 -4.46 -1.26 -6.52
N VAL A 93 -3.76 -2.36 -6.81
CA VAL A 93 -2.89 -3.02 -5.84
C VAL A 93 -1.46 -3.17 -6.37
N GLY A 94 -0.49 -3.17 -5.47
CA GLY A 94 0.91 -3.45 -5.78
C GLY A 94 1.21 -4.95 -5.78
N GLY A 95 2.17 -5.36 -6.60
CA GLY A 95 2.74 -6.69 -6.62
C GLY A 95 3.78 -6.91 -5.51
N PRO A 96 4.60 -7.98 -5.60
CA PRO A 96 5.70 -8.21 -4.67
C PRO A 96 6.67 -7.02 -4.62
N SER A 97 7.04 -6.57 -3.41
CA SER A 97 7.97 -5.46 -3.17
C SER A 97 7.61 -4.16 -3.91
N THR A 98 6.32 -3.91 -4.10
CA THR A 98 5.78 -2.70 -4.74
C THR A 98 4.49 -2.31 -4.03
N ASN A 99 4.35 -1.03 -3.68
CA ASN A 99 3.12 -0.49 -3.11
C ASN A 99 2.34 0.27 -4.17
N MET A 100 1.05 -0.02 -4.33
CA MET A 100 0.11 0.98 -4.85
C MET A 100 -0.28 1.88 -3.68
N VAL A 101 0.03 3.17 -3.77
CA VAL A 101 -0.03 4.13 -2.65
C VAL A 101 -1.21 5.08 -2.81
N TYR A 102 -1.85 5.36 -1.69
CA TYR A 102 -3.04 6.19 -1.57
C TYR A 102 -2.93 7.16 -0.39
N ARG A 103 -3.63 8.29 -0.49
CA ARG A 103 -3.85 9.25 0.61
C ARG A 103 -5.30 9.19 1.08
N ILE A 104 -5.52 9.11 2.40
CA ILE A 104 -6.84 9.18 3.05
C ILE A 104 -7.38 10.62 2.98
N GLU A 105 -8.69 10.75 2.81
CA GLU A 105 -9.47 12.01 2.89
C GLU A 105 -10.44 12.04 4.09
#